data_AF-A0A9X2IFM9-F1
#
_entry.id   AF-A0A9X2IFM9-F1
#
_cell.length_a   1.000
_cell.length_b   1.000
_cell.length_c   1.000
_cell.angle_alpha   90.00
_cell.angle_beta   90.00
_cell.angle_gamma   90.00
#
_symmetry.space_group_name_H-M   'P 1'
#
loop_
_entity.id
_entity.type
_entity.pdbx_description
1 polymer ?
#
loop_
_entity_poly.entity_id
_entity_poly.type
_entity_poly.pdbx_seq_one_letter_code
_entity_poly.pdbx_strand_id
1 'polypeptide(L)'
;MESAHLLMPAGVFHAVVAREVEPMSERQPMGRLIDSLGVEHRPEQGELVLGAVVLLKVMEPDGEVSMRAAWSPGLSWMERVGMHQAAAAADMPDRPADVWGSEGVADREADADDEHR
;
A
#
# COMPACT_ATOMS: atom_id res chain seq x y z
N MET A 1 -50.67 -50.28 16.60
CA MET A 1 -49.36 -50.78 17.08
C MET A 1 -48.29 -50.01 16.35
N GLU A 2 -47.33 -49.52 17.12
CA GLU A 2 -46.02 -48.92 16.77
C GLU A 2 -45.91 -47.48 16.20
N SER A 3 -45.25 -46.67 17.03
CA SER A 3 -44.48 -45.44 16.78
C SER A 3 -43.31 -45.69 15.80
N ALA A 4 -42.49 -44.77 15.28
CA ALA A 4 -42.14 -43.40 15.62
C ALA A 4 -41.28 -42.73 14.49
N HIS A 5 -41.30 -41.40 14.45
CA HIS A 5 -40.25 -40.43 14.06
C HIS A 5 -39.50 -40.51 12.71
N LEU A 6 -39.64 -39.45 11.91
CA LEU A 6 -38.46 -38.65 11.53
C LEU A 6 -38.84 -37.19 11.26
N LEU A 7 -38.31 -36.31 12.11
CA LEU A 7 -38.36 -34.85 12.01
C LEU A 7 -37.31 -34.42 10.97
N MET A 8 -37.68 -33.60 9.99
CA MET A 8 -36.73 -32.85 9.15
C MET A 8 -37.14 -31.37 9.18
N PRO A 9 -36.22 -30.43 9.47
CA PRO A 9 -36.55 -29.01 9.59
C PRO A 9 -36.79 -28.37 8.22
N ALA A 10 -37.67 -27.38 8.19
CA ALA A 10 -37.94 -26.55 7.03
C ALA A 10 -36.67 -25.79 6.60
N GLY A 11 -36.05 -26.22 5.50
CA GLY A 11 -35.04 -25.44 4.80
C GLY A 11 -35.71 -24.25 4.11
N VAL A 12 -35.62 -23.08 4.70
CA VAL A 12 -35.88 -21.82 3.99
C VAL A 12 -34.71 -21.59 3.04
N PHE A 13 -34.93 -21.85 1.76
CA PHE A 13 -34.03 -21.35 0.71
C PHE A 13 -34.19 -19.83 0.66
N HIS A 14 -33.31 -19.10 1.34
CA HIS A 14 -33.13 -17.69 1.06
C HIS A 14 -32.60 -17.57 -0.36
N ALA A 15 -33.43 -17.05 -1.27
CA ALA A 15 -32.96 -16.58 -2.55
C ALA A 15 -31.83 -15.58 -2.30
N VAL A 16 -30.61 -15.95 -2.66
CA VAL A 16 -29.50 -14.99 -2.76
C VAL A 16 -29.87 -14.08 -3.91
N VAL A 17 -30.42 -12.90 -3.59
CA VAL A 17 -30.58 -11.81 -4.55
C VAL A 17 -29.17 -11.51 -5.05
N ALA A 18 -28.92 -11.77 -6.33
CA ALA A 18 -27.68 -11.38 -6.97
C ALA A 18 -27.49 -9.88 -6.71
N ARG A 19 -26.41 -9.54 -6.00
CA ARG A 19 -26.02 -8.15 -5.81
C ARG A 19 -25.90 -7.52 -7.19
N GLU A 20 -26.66 -6.45 -7.36
CA GLU A 20 -26.54 -5.54 -8.49
C GLU A 20 -25.07 -5.11 -8.57
N VAL A 21 -24.42 -5.43 -9.69
CA VAL A 21 -23.06 -5.01 -9.96
C VAL A 21 -23.14 -3.50 -10.19
N GLU A 22 -22.65 -2.71 -9.25
CA GLU A 22 -22.48 -1.26 -9.45
C GLU A 22 -21.77 -1.01 -10.78
N PRO A 23 -22.16 0.01 -11.56
CA PRO A 23 -21.47 0.31 -12.80
C PRO A 23 -20.01 0.57 -12.49
N MET A 24 -19.12 -0.23 -13.10
CA MET A 24 -17.68 0.00 -13.05
C MET A 24 -17.42 1.44 -13.46
N SER A 25 -17.07 2.29 -12.49
CA SER A 25 -16.74 3.68 -12.74
C SER A 25 -15.67 3.73 -13.84
N GLU A 26 -16.01 4.38 -14.96
CA GLU A 26 -15.14 4.41 -16.13
C GLU A 26 -13.78 5.00 -15.73
N ARG A 27 -12.69 4.42 -16.24
CA ARG A 27 -11.34 4.94 -15.98
C ARG A 27 -11.26 6.36 -16.53
N GLN A 28 -11.21 7.34 -15.64
CA GLN A 28 -10.97 8.72 -16.00
C GLN A 28 -9.48 9.07 -15.95
N PRO A 29 -9.00 9.97 -16.83
CA PRO A 29 -7.67 10.54 -16.72
C PRO A 29 -7.47 11.24 -15.37
N MET A 30 -6.32 11.00 -14.73
CA MET A 30 -6.03 11.51 -13.40
C MET A 30 -5.78 13.03 -13.36
N GLY A 31 -5.36 13.64 -14.48
CA GLY A 31 -4.91 15.03 -14.54
C GLY A 31 -5.92 16.02 -13.93
N ARG A 32 -7.19 15.97 -14.36
CA ARG A 32 -8.22 16.89 -13.83
C ARG A 32 -8.44 16.76 -12.32
N LEU A 33 -8.35 15.54 -11.77
CA LEU A 33 -8.49 15.33 -10.34
C LEU A 33 -7.32 15.95 -9.58
N ILE A 34 -6.09 15.72 -10.03
CA ILE A 34 -4.87 16.29 -9.44
C ILE A 34 -4.89 17.82 -9.52
N ASP A 35 -5.24 18.38 -10.68
CA ASP A 35 -5.33 19.83 -10.89
C ASP A 35 -6.35 20.46 -9.95
N SER A 36 -7.50 19.81 -9.71
CA SER A 36 -8.53 20.31 -8.80
C SER A 36 -8.09 20.35 -7.33
N LEU A 37 -7.10 19.53 -6.96
CA LEU A 37 -6.49 19.53 -5.63
C LEU A 37 -5.38 20.60 -5.50
N GLY A 38 -5.02 21.29 -6.58
CA GLY A 38 -3.96 22.30 -6.59
C GLY A 38 -2.54 21.71 -6.47
N VAL A 39 -2.37 20.44 -6.84
CA VAL A 39 -1.05 19.80 -6.83
C VAL A 39 -0.24 20.27 -8.03
N GLU A 40 0.88 20.94 -7.77
CA GLU A 40 1.79 21.45 -8.79
C GLU A 40 3.15 20.73 -8.74
N HIS A 41 3.77 20.56 -9.90
CA HIS A 41 5.18 20.18 -10.02
C HIS A 41 5.90 21.15 -10.95
N ARG A 42 7.17 21.43 -10.66
CA ARG A 42 8.00 22.36 -11.44
C ARG A 42 9.32 21.67 -11.82
N PRO A 43 9.35 20.97 -12.97
CA PRO A 43 10.59 20.41 -13.49
C PRO A 43 11.61 21.50 -13.77
N GLU A 44 12.88 21.22 -13.50
CA GLU A 44 13.99 22.08 -13.90
C GLU A 44 14.25 22.00 -15.42
N GLN A 45 15.04 22.95 -15.93
CA GLN A 45 15.34 22.98 -17.36
C GLN A 45 16.08 21.71 -17.81
N GLY A 46 15.48 20.98 -18.75
CA GLY A 46 16.05 19.75 -19.31
C GLY A 46 15.60 18.48 -18.59
N GLU A 47 14.82 18.59 -17.51
CA GLU A 47 14.22 17.43 -16.86
C GLU A 47 13.05 16.87 -17.68
N LEU A 48 12.99 15.54 -17.73
CA LEU A 48 11.90 14.80 -18.36
C LEU A 48 11.23 13.91 -17.30
N VAL A 49 9.91 14.08 -17.14
CA VAL A 49 9.11 13.19 -16.30
C VAL A 49 8.84 11.90 -17.08
N LEU A 50 9.48 10.80 -16.65
CA LEU A 50 9.40 9.50 -17.35
C LEU A 50 8.24 8.62 -16.88
N GLY A 51 7.71 8.88 -15.69
CA GLY A 51 6.60 8.14 -15.12
C GLY A 51 6.16 8.73 -13.79
N ALA A 52 4.95 8.38 -13.38
CA ALA A 52 4.36 8.82 -12.12
C ALA A 52 3.70 7.65 -11.39
N VAL A 53 3.82 7.67 -10.08
CA VAL A 53 3.01 6.90 -9.14
C VAL A 53 2.26 7.91 -8.28
N VAL A 54 0.94 7.80 -8.24
CA VAL A 54 0.06 8.75 -7.56
C VAL A 54 -0.63 8.01 -6.42
N LEU A 55 -0.42 8.49 -5.19
CA LEU A 55 -1.15 8.07 -4.00
C LEU A 55 -2.34 9.02 -3.79
N LEU A 56 -3.51 8.43 -3.57
CA LEU A 56 -4.78 9.16 -3.48
C LEU A 56 -5.45 8.81 -2.15
N LYS A 57 -5.66 9.83 -1.33
CA LYS A 57 -6.60 9.74 -0.21
C LYS A 57 -8.02 9.92 -0.78
N VAL A 58 -8.84 8.89 -0.70
CA VAL A 58 -10.18 8.85 -1.27
C VAL A 58 -11.21 8.76 -0.16
N MET A 59 -12.24 9.59 -0.23
CA MET A 59 -13.45 9.43 0.59
C MET A 59 -14.45 8.59 -0.21
N GLU A 60 -14.89 7.49 0.38
CA GLU A 60 -15.86 6.56 -0.18
C GLU A 60 -17.29 7.07 0.03
N PRO A 61 -18.30 6.55 -0.71
CA PRO A 61 -19.67 7.04 -0.61
C PRO A 61 -20.32 6.90 0.78
N ASP A 62 -19.83 5.96 1.60
CA ASP A 62 -20.25 5.76 2.98
C ASP A 62 -19.54 6.71 3.97
N GLY A 63 -18.64 7.56 3.49
CA GLY A 63 -17.85 8.49 4.29
C GLY A 63 -16.54 7.92 4.81
N GLU A 64 -16.23 6.64 4.56
CA GLU A 64 -14.94 6.05 4.93
C GLU A 64 -13.80 6.65 4.10
N VAL A 65 -12.60 6.66 4.69
CA VAL A 65 -11.40 7.14 4.00
C VAL A 65 -10.48 5.96 3.69
N SER A 66 -10.16 5.79 2.42
CA SER A 66 -9.19 4.79 1.96
C SER A 66 -8.03 5.41 1.18
N MET A 67 -6.96 4.64 1.05
CA MET A 67 -5.82 4.98 0.20
C MET A 67 -5.90 4.18 -1.09
N ARG A 68 -5.75 4.84 -2.23
CA ARG A 68 -5.71 4.23 -3.56
C ARG A 68 -4.42 4.64 -4.27
N ALA A 69 -3.99 3.85 -5.23
CA ALA A 69 -2.82 4.15 -6.04
C ALA A 69 -3.13 4.01 -7.53
N ALA A 70 -2.54 4.89 -8.33
CA ALA A 70 -2.52 4.82 -9.79
C ALA A 70 -1.09 5.06 -10.29
N TRP A 71 -0.76 4.58 -11.48
CA TRP A 71 0.58 4.73 -12.01
C TRP A 71 0.59 4.76 -13.54
N SER A 72 1.68 5.30 -14.09
CA SER A 72 1.90 5.35 -15.54
C SER A 72 2.01 3.94 -16.15
N PRO A 73 1.42 3.69 -17.33
CA PRO A 73 1.66 2.45 -18.06
C PRO A 73 3.15 2.22 -18.29
N GLY A 74 3.61 0.97 -18.22
CA GLY A 74 5.02 0.62 -18.46
C GLY A 74 5.90 0.58 -17.20
N LEU A 75 5.48 1.16 -16.08
CA LEU A 75 6.21 1.01 -14.81
C LEU A 75 6.11 -0.44 -14.30
N SER A 76 7.25 -1.09 -14.13
CA SER A 76 7.35 -2.40 -13.50
C SER A 76 6.96 -2.34 -12.03
N TRP A 77 6.63 -3.49 -11.44
CA TRP A 77 6.34 -3.55 -10.01
C TRP A 77 7.52 -3.08 -9.14
N MET A 78 8.75 -3.39 -9.54
CA MET A 78 9.97 -2.97 -8.82
C MET A 78 10.12 -1.45 -8.85
N GLU A 79 9.92 -0.79 -9.99
CA GLU A 79 9.95 0.66 -10.09
C GLU A 79 8.90 1.30 -9.17
N ARG A 80 7.66 0.78 -9.16
CA ARG A 80 6.59 1.31 -8.30
C ARG A 80 6.94 1.19 -6.81
N VAL A 81 7.44 0.04 -6.38
CA VAL A 81 7.86 -0.16 -4.98
C VAL A 81 9.02 0.77 -4.63
N GLY A 82 10.03 0.87 -5.49
CA GLY A 82 11.16 1.77 -5.29
C GLY A 82 10.73 3.23 -5.17
N MET A 83 9.81 3.69 -6.02
CA MET A 83 9.25 5.04 -5.95
C MET A 83 8.48 5.29 -4.64
N HIS A 84 7.68 4.33 -4.17
CA HIS A 84 7.00 4.45 -2.88
C HIS A 84 7.97 4.57 -1.70
N GLN A 85 9.03 3.76 -1.70
CA GLN A 85 10.04 3.80 -0.65
C GLN A 85 10.84 5.11 -0.68
N ALA A 86 11.22 5.58 -1.87
CA ALA A 86 11.91 6.85 -2.03
C ALA A 86 11.04 8.04 -1.58
N ALA A 87 9.76 8.05 -1.96
CA ALA A 87 8.82 9.07 -1.51
C ALA A 87 8.63 9.05 0.01
N ALA A 88 8.41 7.88 0.61
CA ALA A 88 8.31 7.75 2.05
C ALA A 88 9.58 8.22 2.76
N ALA A 89 10.76 7.89 2.24
CA ALA A 89 12.02 8.35 2.82
C ALA A 89 12.20 9.87 2.75
N ALA A 90 11.75 10.50 1.66
CA ALA A 90 11.82 11.95 1.48
C ALA A 90 10.83 12.72 2.37
N ASP A 91 9.68 12.12 2.70
CA ASP A 91 8.66 12.71 3.57
C ASP A 91 8.96 12.52 5.06
N MET A 92 9.84 11.57 5.41
CA MET A 92 10.25 11.36 6.79
C MET A 92 11.17 12.52 7.23
N PRO A 93 11.01 13.01 8.47
CA PRO A 93 11.92 14.02 9.00
C PRO A 93 13.35 13.48 9.00
N ASP A 94 14.34 14.38 8.82
CA ASP A 94 15.75 14.04 8.98
C ASP A 94 15.93 13.31 10.30
N ARG A 95 16.35 12.05 10.21
CA ARG A 95 16.64 11.27 11.41
C ARG A 95 17.81 11.95 12.11
N PRO A 96 17.68 12.38 13.38
CA PRO A 96 18.81 12.87 14.13
C PRO A 96 19.91 11.80 14.12
N ALA A 97 21.13 12.18 13.76
CA ALA A 97 22.28 11.28 13.61
C ALA A 97 22.66 10.55 14.92
N ASP A 98 22.06 10.94 16.03
CA ASP A 98 22.35 10.58 17.41
C ASP A 98 21.32 9.64 18.06
N VAL A 99 20.33 9.10 17.31
CA VAL A 99 19.51 7.99 17.84
C VAL A 99 20.26 6.68 17.68
N TRP A 100 21.19 6.45 18.62
CA TRP A 100 21.93 5.21 18.88
C TRP A 100 21.04 3.96 18.73
N GLY A 101 21.42 3.11 17.78
CA GLY A 101 20.97 1.72 17.65
C GLY A 101 22.13 0.77 17.32
N SER A 102 23.37 1.21 17.55
CA SER A 102 24.56 0.35 17.55
C SER A 102 24.83 -0.15 18.96
N GLU A 103 23.89 -0.90 19.53
CA GLU A 103 24.24 -1.81 20.63
C GLU A 103 24.69 -3.14 20.02
N GLY A 104 26.01 -3.31 19.96
CA GLY A 104 26.63 -4.59 20.28
C GLY A 104 26.59 -5.69 19.23
N VAL A 105 27.15 -5.45 18.04
CA VAL A 105 28.07 -6.46 17.49
C VAL A 105 29.46 -5.95 17.81
N ALA A 106 29.85 -6.11 19.08
CA ALA A 106 31.25 -6.01 19.43
C ALA A 106 31.98 -7.03 18.57
N ASP A 107 32.93 -6.54 17.78
CA ASP A 107 33.95 -7.35 17.16
C ASP A 107 34.50 -8.28 18.24
N ARG A 108 34.10 -9.55 18.19
CA ARG A 108 34.90 -10.61 18.80
C ARG A 108 36.11 -10.76 17.88
N GLU A 109 37.03 -9.80 17.99
CA GLU A 109 38.40 -10.04 17.59
C GLU A 109 38.87 -11.27 18.35
N ALA A 110 39.37 -12.21 17.56
CA ALA A 110 39.87 -13.47 18.03
C ALA A 110 41.12 -13.23 18.88
N ASP A 111 40.97 -13.18 20.20
CA ASP A 111 42.04 -13.56 21.12
C ASP A 111 42.19 -15.09 21.06
N ALA A 112 42.72 -15.56 19.92
CA ALA A 112 43.43 -16.81 19.84
C ALA A 112 44.91 -16.47 19.92
N ASP A 113 45.58 -17.12 20.87
CA ASP A 113 47.04 -17.22 21.00
C ASP A 113 47.76 -16.04 21.66
N ASP A 114 47.63 -15.92 22.99
CA ASP A 114 48.83 -15.83 23.82
C ASP A 114 48.59 -16.31 25.27
N GLU A 115 49.63 -16.92 25.85
CA GLU A 115 49.78 -17.30 27.26
C GLU A 115 48.92 -18.43 27.87
N HIS A 116 49.37 -19.68 27.71
CA HIS A 116 49.67 -20.51 28.88
C HIS A 116 50.93 -21.36 28.65
N ARG A 117 52.03 -20.77 29.12
CA ARG A 117 53.18 -21.42 29.74
C ARG A 117 52.77 -22.17 31.02
#